data_AF-A0A970BNH7-F1
#
_entry.id   AF-A0A970BNH7-F1
#
_cell.length_a   1.000
_cell.length_b   1.000
_cell.length_c   1.000
_cell.angle_alpha   90.00
_cell.angle_beta   90.00
_cell.angle_gamma   90.00
#
_symmetry.space_group_name_H-M   'P 1'
#
loop_
_entity.id
_entity.type
_entity.pdbx_description
1 polymer ?
#
loop_
_entity_poly.entity_id
_entity_poly.type
_entity_poly.pdbx_seq_one_letter_code
_entity_poly.pdbx_strand_id
1 'polypeptide(L)'
;FYFFLEEGKARFDRAKFIKGQISGPVSLGFSVNDAQLRASFYDDELRAVLLKTLILHARWQVRQLQKFGLTPVIFFDAPGLYAYGQSTFVALSKEVIQESLRELINVIHEENGLVGAHCCAGVDWSLLFELPLDIVSFDAYNHFPSLLVYPQPLTNFLENDGYLAWGIVPTTEAAWQYGHRTLCSSLKEKIEKLVQQNVPRERLCRQILFTPSCGAGTLDIALSEHIYQLTASLNNNFSETLD
;
A
#
# COMPACT_ATOMS: atom_id res chain seq x y z
N PHE A 1 14.95 -7.41 -7.80
CA PHE A 1 14.82 -8.22 -6.57
C PHE A 1 16.12 -8.93 -6.20
N TYR A 2 16.74 -9.73 -7.08
CA TYR A 2 18.01 -10.41 -6.78
C TYR A 2 19.14 -9.46 -6.33
N PHE A 3 19.35 -8.35 -7.07
CA PHE A 3 20.30 -7.31 -6.67
C PHE A 3 20.04 -6.76 -5.25
N PHE A 4 18.77 -6.57 -4.88
CA PHE A 4 18.40 -6.16 -3.51
C PHE A 4 18.77 -7.22 -2.47
N LEU A 5 18.60 -8.51 -2.79
CA LEU A 5 19.00 -9.59 -1.89
C LEU A 5 20.52 -9.69 -1.71
N GLU A 6 21.28 -9.41 -2.77
CA GLU A 6 22.74 -9.47 -2.76
C GLU A 6 23.33 -8.29 -1.98
N GLU A 7 22.91 -7.07 -2.30
CA GLU A 7 23.42 -5.83 -1.71
C GLU A 7 22.88 -5.55 -0.29
N GLY A 8 21.71 -6.10 0.05
CA GLY A 8 21.00 -5.78 1.28
C GLY A 8 21.67 -6.30 2.56
N LYS A 9 22.47 -7.37 2.49
CA LYS A 9 22.99 -8.07 3.68
C LYS A 9 23.87 -7.20 4.58
N ALA A 10 24.46 -6.14 4.04
CA ALA A 10 25.35 -5.24 4.77
C ALA A 10 24.72 -3.89 5.13
N ARG A 11 23.41 -3.68 4.89
CA ARG A 11 22.78 -2.34 4.92
C ARG A 11 21.54 -2.20 5.81
N PHE A 12 21.15 -3.23 6.57
CA PHE A 12 19.87 -3.24 7.30
C PHE A 12 19.98 -3.29 8.83
N ASP A 13 21.11 -2.91 9.43
CA ASP A 13 21.40 -3.09 10.86
C ASP A 13 20.37 -2.45 11.82
N ARG A 14 19.63 -1.44 11.38
CA ARG A 14 18.57 -0.77 12.17
C ARG A 14 17.14 -1.17 11.78
N ALA A 15 16.99 -1.94 10.71
CA ALA A 15 15.68 -2.35 10.24
C ALA A 15 15.09 -3.41 11.16
N LYS A 16 13.76 -3.39 11.33
CA LYS A 16 12.99 -4.46 11.97
C LYS A 16 12.17 -5.25 10.97
N PHE A 17 11.83 -4.61 9.87
CA PHE A 17 10.99 -5.12 8.80
C PHE A 17 11.72 -4.98 7.47
N ILE A 18 11.40 -5.86 6.53
CA ILE A 18 11.92 -5.80 5.17
C ILE A 18 10.78 -5.93 4.16
N LYS A 19 10.69 -4.96 3.25
CA LYS A 19 9.59 -4.89 2.29
C LYS A 19 9.84 -5.79 1.08
N GLY A 20 8.89 -6.67 0.78
CA GLY A 20 8.71 -7.30 -0.51
C GLY A 20 7.61 -6.60 -1.31
N GLN A 21 7.57 -6.85 -2.60
CA GLN A 21 6.56 -6.25 -3.48
C GLN A 21 6.20 -7.19 -4.64
N ILE A 22 4.91 -7.29 -4.90
CA ILE A 22 4.28 -7.99 -6.03
C ILE A 22 3.15 -7.14 -6.62
N SER A 23 2.65 -7.51 -7.81
CA SER A 23 1.42 -6.93 -8.35
C SER A 23 0.19 -7.58 -7.69
N GLY A 24 -0.88 -6.80 -7.48
CA GLY A 24 -2.16 -7.32 -7.04
C GLY A 24 -2.86 -8.13 -8.13
N PRO A 25 -3.70 -9.13 -7.77
CA PRO A 25 -4.34 -10.03 -8.73
C PRO A 25 -5.23 -9.30 -9.75
N VAL A 26 -5.92 -8.25 -9.33
CA VAL A 26 -6.77 -7.42 -10.20
C VAL A 26 -5.93 -6.67 -11.24
N SER A 27 -4.87 -6.00 -10.79
CA SER A 27 -3.95 -5.27 -11.67
C SER A 27 -3.30 -6.18 -12.69
N LEU A 28 -2.75 -7.32 -12.25
CA LEU A 28 -2.13 -8.28 -13.15
C LEU A 28 -3.16 -8.85 -14.13
N GLY A 29 -4.34 -9.22 -13.64
CA GLY A 29 -5.42 -9.77 -14.45
C GLY A 29 -5.99 -8.84 -15.51
N PHE A 30 -5.86 -7.51 -15.36
CA PHE A 30 -6.17 -6.56 -16.44
C PHE A 30 -5.03 -6.30 -17.41
N SER A 31 -3.79 -6.58 -17.00
CA SER A 31 -2.62 -6.41 -17.87
C SER A 31 -2.36 -7.62 -18.76
N VAL A 32 -2.83 -8.80 -18.37
CA VAL A 32 -2.66 -10.05 -19.12
C VAL A 32 -3.98 -10.41 -19.80
N ASN A 33 -3.95 -10.55 -21.12
CA ASN A 33 -5.14 -10.83 -21.92
C ASN A 33 -5.11 -12.24 -22.52
N ASP A 34 -6.30 -12.79 -22.78
CA ASP A 34 -6.48 -13.99 -23.60
C ASP A 34 -6.23 -13.70 -25.10
N ALA A 35 -6.37 -14.73 -25.94
CA ALA A 35 -6.19 -14.62 -27.39
C ALA A 35 -7.25 -13.73 -28.07
N GLN A 36 -8.34 -13.38 -27.38
CA GLN A 36 -9.41 -12.50 -27.84
C GLN A 36 -9.28 -11.08 -27.24
N LEU A 37 -8.14 -10.75 -26.62
CA LEU A 37 -7.85 -9.47 -25.97
C LEU A 37 -8.77 -9.16 -24.77
N ARG A 38 -9.37 -10.18 -24.16
CA ARG A 38 -10.13 -10.02 -22.92
C ARG A 38 -9.19 -10.16 -21.73
N ALA A 39 -9.36 -9.28 -20.76
CA ALA A 39 -8.59 -9.34 -19.53
C ALA A 39 -8.82 -10.68 -18.80
N SER A 40 -7.71 -11.32 -18.41
CA SER A 40 -7.70 -12.62 -17.75
C SER A 40 -8.45 -12.62 -16.42
N PHE A 41 -8.62 -11.46 -15.78
CA PHE A 41 -9.39 -11.37 -14.53
C PHE A 41 -10.86 -11.76 -14.69
N TYR A 42 -11.42 -11.63 -15.90
CA TYR A 42 -12.82 -11.98 -16.18
C TYR A 42 -13.05 -13.48 -16.42
N ASP A 43 -11.98 -14.23 -16.67
CA ASP A 43 -12.04 -15.67 -16.88
C ASP A 43 -11.63 -16.37 -15.57
N ASP A 44 -12.48 -17.28 -15.08
CA ASP A 44 -12.27 -17.91 -13.77
C ASP A 44 -11.01 -18.80 -13.75
N GLU A 45 -10.70 -19.48 -14.86
CA GLU A 45 -9.53 -20.36 -14.96
C GLU A 45 -8.25 -19.53 -15.06
N LEU A 46 -8.23 -18.51 -15.92
CA LEU A 46 -7.07 -17.63 -16.05
C LEU A 46 -6.83 -16.83 -14.77
N ARG A 47 -7.89 -16.33 -14.11
CA ARG A 47 -7.80 -15.67 -12.80
C ARG A 47 -7.20 -16.61 -11.75
N ALA A 48 -7.63 -17.86 -11.70
CA ALA A 48 -7.06 -18.85 -10.78
C ALA A 48 -5.57 -19.10 -11.05
N VAL A 49 -5.17 -19.27 -12.31
CA VAL A 49 -3.75 -19.46 -12.69
C VAL A 49 -2.89 -18.26 -12.27
N LEU A 50 -3.36 -17.04 -12.54
CA LEU A 50 -2.67 -15.81 -12.14
C LEU A 50 -2.54 -15.69 -10.62
N LEU A 51 -3.62 -15.95 -9.89
CA LEU A 51 -3.62 -15.89 -8.43
C LEU A 51 -2.64 -16.90 -7.82
N LYS A 52 -2.67 -18.16 -8.27
CA LYS A 52 -1.71 -19.18 -7.78
C LYS A 52 -0.27 -18.80 -8.12
N THR A 53 -0.02 -18.18 -9.26
CA THR A 53 1.32 -17.68 -9.63
C THR A 53 1.79 -16.58 -8.68
N LEU A 54 0.93 -15.60 -8.39
CA LEU A 54 1.22 -14.53 -7.43
C LEU A 54 1.48 -15.07 -6.03
N ILE A 55 0.69 -16.05 -5.59
CA ILE A 55 0.88 -16.72 -4.30
C ILE A 55 2.25 -17.39 -4.24
N LEU A 56 2.65 -18.15 -5.27
CA LEU A 56 3.97 -18.79 -5.30
C LEU A 56 5.10 -17.77 -5.25
N HIS A 57 4.97 -16.64 -5.96
CA HIS A 57 5.93 -15.54 -5.89
C HIS A 57 5.99 -14.90 -4.51
N ALA A 58 4.84 -14.66 -3.88
CA ALA A 58 4.75 -14.07 -2.54
C ALA A 58 5.43 -14.98 -1.50
N ARG A 59 5.09 -16.29 -1.49
CA ARG A 59 5.73 -17.28 -0.60
C ARG A 59 7.24 -17.31 -0.79
N TRP A 60 7.68 -17.34 -2.05
CA TRP A 60 9.12 -17.33 -2.33
C TRP A 60 9.78 -16.06 -1.82
N GLN A 61 9.18 -14.89 -2.03
CA GLN A 61 9.69 -13.62 -1.57
C GLN A 61 9.77 -13.56 -0.04
N VAL A 62 8.72 -13.96 0.68
CA VAL A 62 8.72 -14.07 2.16
C VAL A 62 9.91 -14.90 2.63
N ARG A 63 10.08 -16.11 2.09
CA ARG A 63 11.18 -17.01 2.47
C ARG A 63 12.56 -16.46 2.16
N GLN A 64 12.74 -15.73 1.05
CA GLN A 64 14.02 -15.08 0.76
C GLN A 64 14.30 -13.93 1.74
N LEU A 65 13.28 -13.14 2.05
CA LEU A 65 13.40 -11.97 2.92
C LEU A 65 13.60 -12.36 4.40
N GLN A 66 13.05 -13.48 4.86
CA GLN A 66 13.30 -14.02 6.21
C GLN A 66 14.78 -14.35 6.46
N LYS A 67 15.56 -14.63 5.40
CA LYS A 67 17.00 -14.93 5.52
C LYS A 67 17.83 -13.76 6.04
N PHE A 68 17.26 -12.55 6.09
CA PHE A 68 17.88 -11.37 6.69
C PHE A 68 17.66 -11.28 8.21
N GLY A 69 16.88 -12.19 8.81
CA GLY A 69 16.50 -12.11 10.22
C GLY A 69 15.52 -10.96 10.53
N LEU A 70 14.85 -10.44 9.49
CA LEU A 70 13.87 -9.35 9.57
C LEU A 70 12.47 -9.90 9.27
N THR A 71 11.44 -9.26 9.82
CA THR A 71 10.04 -9.61 9.52
C THR A 71 9.67 -9.13 8.11
N PRO A 72 9.31 -10.04 7.17
CA PRO A 72 8.91 -9.63 5.84
C PRO A 72 7.56 -8.92 5.85
N VAL A 73 7.43 -7.88 5.04
CA VAL A 73 6.17 -7.20 4.76
C VAL A 73 5.98 -7.20 3.25
N ILE A 74 5.07 -8.03 2.75
CA ILE A 74 4.79 -8.12 1.31
C ILE A 74 3.72 -7.11 0.95
N PHE A 75 4.06 -6.13 0.13
CA PHE A 75 3.08 -5.26 -0.47
C PHE A 75 2.59 -5.82 -1.80
N PHE A 76 1.28 -5.79 -2.03
CA PHE A 76 0.75 -5.89 -3.38
C PHE A 76 0.30 -4.52 -3.88
N ASP A 77 0.72 -4.17 -5.09
CA ASP A 77 0.30 -2.93 -5.74
C ASP A 77 -1.01 -3.17 -6.48
N ALA A 78 -2.04 -2.39 -6.14
CA ALA A 78 -3.39 -2.59 -6.63
C ALA A 78 -3.99 -1.36 -7.34
N PRO A 79 -3.28 -0.67 -8.28
CA PRO A 79 -3.89 0.44 -9.04
C PRO A 79 -5.09 -0.01 -9.87
N GLY A 80 -5.20 -1.30 -10.22
CA GLY A 80 -6.30 -1.87 -10.98
C GLY A 80 -7.63 -1.86 -10.22
N LEU A 81 -7.62 -1.69 -8.90
CA LEU A 81 -8.85 -1.55 -8.11
C LEU A 81 -9.62 -0.27 -8.45
N TYR A 82 -8.96 0.74 -9.03
CA TYR A 82 -9.63 1.95 -9.53
C TYR A 82 -10.68 1.65 -10.61
N ALA A 83 -10.53 0.53 -11.33
CA ALA A 83 -11.50 0.10 -12.33
C ALA A 83 -12.84 -0.32 -11.71
N TYR A 84 -12.87 -0.74 -10.44
CA TYR A 84 -14.10 -1.13 -9.76
C TYR A 84 -15.05 0.08 -9.64
N GLY A 85 -16.33 -0.13 -9.99
CA GLY A 85 -17.35 0.93 -10.00
C GLY A 85 -17.30 1.85 -11.23
N GLN A 86 -16.34 1.69 -12.14
CA GLN A 86 -16.30 2.43 -13.40
C GLN A 86 -17.24 1.80 -14.42
N SER A 87 -17.89 2.64 -15.24
CA SER A 87 -18.88 2.20 -16.24
C SER A 87 -18.30 1.29 -17.33
N THR A 88 -16.98 1.30 -17.53
CA THR A 88 -16.29 0.41 -18.46
C THR A 88 -15.98 -0.98 -17.89
N PHE A 89 -16.21 -1.20 -16.59
CA PHE A 89 -15.84 -2.43 -15.87
C PHE A 89 -17.00 -3.00 -15.03
N VAL A 90 -18.23 -2.93 -15.55
CA VAL A 90 -19.49 -3.30 -14.85
C VAL A 90 -19.53 -4.75 -14.35
N ALA A 91 -18.76 -5.66 -14.97
CA ALA A 91 -18.75 -7.08 -14.62
C ALA A 91 -17.89 -7.41 -13.38
N LEU A 92 -17.17 -6.44 -12.79
CA LEU A 92 -16.37 -6.68 -11.59
C LEU A 92 -17.25 -6.70 -10.34
N SER A 93 -17.26 -7.83 -9.63
CA SER A 93 -17.89 -7.92 -8.32
C SER A 93 -16.88 -7.66 -7.20
N LYS A 94 -17.35 -7.02 -6.12
CA LYS A 94 -16.58 -6.80 -4.89
C LYS A 94 -16.15 -8.13 -4.29
N GLU A 95 -17.02 -9.12 -4.34
CA GLU A 95 -16.84 -10.46 -3.80
C GLU A 95 -15.66 -11.16 -4.47
N VAL A 96 -15.61 -11.21 -5.81
CA VAL A 96 -14.52 -11.88 -6.56
C VAL A 96 -13.18 -11.19 -6.32
N ILE A 97 -13.17 -9.86 -6.23
CA ILE A 97 -11.97 -9.09 -5.90
C ILE A 97 -11.48 -9.44 -4.50
N GLN A 98 -12.35 -9.35 -3.49
CA GLN A 98 -12.01 -9.60 -2.10
C GLN A 98 -11.62 -11.06 -1.86
N GLU A 99 -12.26 -12.04 -2.51
CA GLU A 99 -11.88 -13.45 -2.42
C GLU A 99 -10.46 -13.68 -2.97
N SER A 100 -10.16 -13.12 -4.14
CA SER A 100 -8.83 -13.23 -4.76
C SER A 100 -7.75 -12.59 -3.88
N LEU A 101 -8.03 -11.43 -3.29
CA LEU A 101 -7.10 -10.75 -2.38
C LEU A 101 -6.95 -11.51 -1.05
N ARG A 102 -8.05 -12.00 -0.47
CA ARG A 102 -8.05 -12.74 0.80
C ARG A 102 -7.23 -14.02 0.70
N GLU A 103 -7.33 -14.74 -0.42
CA GLU A 103 -6.50 -15.93 -0.64
C GLU A 103 -5.01 -15.61 -0.62
N LEU A 104 -4.61 -14.54 -1.34
CA LEU A 104 -3.21 -14.08 -1.35
C LEU A 104 -2.73 -13.66 0.04
N ILE A 105 -3.55 -12.90 0.77
CA ILE A 105 -3.23 -12.40 2.12
C ILE A 105 -3.00 -13.56 3.08
N ASN A 106 -3.95 -14.51 3.13
CA ASN A 106 -3.89 -15.65 4.05
C ASN A 106 -2.60 -16.47 3.85
N VAL A 107 -2.19 -16.71 2.61
CA VAL A 107 -0.97 -17.49 2.34
C VAL A 107 0.30 -16.74 2.76
N ILE A 108 0.33 -15.41 2.68
CA ILE A 108 1.48 -14.63 3.17
C ILE A 108 1.54 -14.69 4.70
N HIS A 109 0.40 -14.59 5.38
CA HIS A 109 0.30 -14.76 6.83
C HIS A 109 0.75 -16.16 7.28
N GLU A 110 0.35 -17.21 6.56
CA GLU A 110 0.80 -18.60 6.81
C GLU A 110 2.32 -18.77 6.73
N GLU A 111 3.00 -17.98 5.89
CA GLU A 111 4.46 -17.96 5.79
C GLU A 111 5.13 -17.04 6.83
N ASN A 112 4.37 -16.51 7.81
CA ASN A 112 4.81 -15.53 8.81
C ASN A 112 5.33 -14.22 8.21
N GLY A 113 4.72 -13.77 7.11
CA GLY A 113 4.89 -12.42 6.58
C GLY A 113 3.70 -11.53 6.95
N LEU A 114 3.93 -10.22 7.01
CA LEU A 114 2.86 -9.22 7.06
C LEU A 114 2.46 -8.80 5.63
N VAL A 115 1.24 -8.28 5.46
CA VAL A 115 0.69 -7.90 4.17
C VAL A 115 0.31 -6.44 4.13
N GLY A 116 0.86 -5.74 3.14
CA GLY A 116 0.47 -4.39 2.79
C GLY A 116 -0.28 -4.34 1.45
N ALA A 117 -1.19 -3.39 1.31
CA ALA A 117 -1.74 -3.01 0.01
C ALA A 117 -1.32 -1.58 -0.32
N HIS A 118 -0.89 -1.32 -1.55
CA HIS A 118 -0.68 0.05 -2.04
C HIS A 118 -1.63 0.37 -3.18
N CYS A 119 -2.31 1.51 -3.10
CA CYS A 119 -3.03 2.08 -4.23
C CYS A 119 -2.74 3.59 -4.33
N CYS A 120 -2.33 4.01 -5.53
CA CYS A 120 -2.03 5.40 -5.84
C CYS A 120 -3.26 6.21 -6.30
N ALA A 121 -4.45 5.62 -6.32
CA ALA A 121 -5.68 6.25 -6.79
C ALA A 121 -6.76 6.27 -5.70
N GLY A 122 -7.74 7.16 -5.86
CA GLY A 122 -8.96 7.13 -5.05
C GLY A 122 -9.84 5.95 -5.44
N VAL A 123 -9.72 4.85 -4.72
CA VAL A 123 -10.49 3.62 -4.93
C VAL A 123 -11.66 3.52 -3.96
N ASP A 124 -12.53 2.53 -4.18
CA ASP A 124 -13.42 2.10 -3.10
C ASP A 124 -12.60 1.41 -2.00
N TRP A 125 -12.32 2.15 -0.92
CA TRP A 125 -11.46 1.66 0.15
C TRP A 125 -12.07 0.49 0.95
N SER A 126 -13.38 0.25 0.84
CA SER A 126 -14.00 -0.94 1.43
C SER A 126 -13.47 -2.24 0.83
N LEU A 127 -12.94 -2.21 -0.41
CA LEU A 127 -12.26 -3.35 -1.03
C LEU A 127 -11.03 -3.79 -0.24
N LEU A 128 -10.40 -2.88 0.50
CA LEU A 128 -9.17 -3.14 1.26
C LEU A 128 -9.41 -3.20 2.77
N PHE A 129 -10.17 -2.27 3.34
CA PHE A 129 -10.37 -2.20 4.81
C PHE A 129 -11.18 -3.36 5.41
N GLU A 130 -11.94 -4.08 4.59
CA GLU A 130 -12.69 -5.27 5.01
C GLU A 130 -11.87 -6.57 4.84
N LEU A 131 -10.61 -6.47 4.41
CA LEU A 131 -9.67 -7.58 4.31
C LEU A 131 -8.73 -7.61 5.52
N PRO A 132 -8.17 -8.78 5.87
CA PRO A 132 -7.23 -8.91 6.98
C PRO A 132 -5.84 -8.40 6.58
N LEU A 133 -5.74 -7.15 6.13
CA LEU A 133 -4.46 -6.51 5.83
C LEU A 133 -3.79 -6.00 7.10
N ASP A 134 -2.46 -5.98 7.13
CA ASP A 134 -1.71 -5.35 8.21
C ASP A 134 -1.48 -3.86 7.93
N ILE A 135 -1.33 -3.49 6.66
CA ILE A 135 -1.00 -2.12 6.24
C ILE A 135 -1.79 -1.72 4.99
N VAL A 136 -2.40 -0.54 5.01
CA VAL A 136 -2.96 0.11 3.81
C VAL A 136 -2.15 1.36 3.51
N SER A 137 -1.49 1.39 2.35
CA SER A 137 -0.77 2.53 1.81
C SER A 137 -1.60 3.24 0.76
N PHE A 138 -1.81 4.53 0.95
CA PHE A 138 -2.63 5.35 0.08
C PHE A 138 -1.94 6.67 -0.27
N ASP A 139 -2.27 7.22 -1.43
CA ASP A 139 -1.83 8.55 -1.84
C ASP A 139 -2.61 9.63 -1.05
N ALA A 140 -2.06 9.99 0.11
CA ALA A 140 -2.59 11.06 0.96
C ALA A 140 -2.34 12.45 0.34
N TYR A 141 -1.45 12.57 -0.62
CA TYR A 141 -1.14 13.83 -1.29
C TYR A 141 -2.22 14.21 -2.31
N ASN A 142 -2.51 13.32 -3.28
CA ASN A 142 -3.46 13.58 -4.36
C ASN A 142 -4.88 13.09 -4.03
N HIS A 143 -5.02 11.99 -3.29
CA HIS A 143 -6.27 11.24 -3.20
C HIS A 143 -6.85 11.11 -1.80
N PHE A 144 -6.35 11.87 -0.81
CA PHE A 144 -6.89 11.89 0.55
C PHE A 144 -8.42 12.06 0.65
N PRO A 145 -9.08 12.95 -0.12
CA PRO A 145 -10.54 13.11 -0.02
C PRO A 145 -11.33 11.81 -0.26
N SER A 146 -10.79 10.87 -1.04
CA SER A 146 -11.44 9.57 -1.28
C SER A 146 -11.59 8.73 -0.01
N LEU A 147 -10.75 8.95 1.01
CA LEU A 147 -10.79 8.22 2.26
C LEU A 147 -11.90 8.71 3.20
N LEU A 148 -12.29 9.98 3.08
CA LEU A 148 -13.23 10.65 3.99
C LEU A 148 -14.63 10.03 3.98
N VAL A 149 -14.99 9.31 2.92
CA VAL A 149 -16.30 8.65 2.79
C VAL A 149 -16.32 7.24 3.37
N TYR A 150 -15.20 6.75 3.91
CA TYR A 150 -15.07 5.42 4.53
C TYR A 150 -14.69 5.43 6.01
N PRO A 151 -15.29 6.28 6.88
CA PRO A 151 -14.88 6.37 8.28
C PRO A 151 -15.11 5.05 9.04
N GLN A 152 -16.23 4.36 8.80
CA GLN A 152 -16.53 3.12 9.51
C GLN A 152 -15.60 1.96 9.11
N PRO A 153 -15.41 1.63 7.80
CA PRO A 153 -14.45 0.61 7.42
C PRO A 153 -13.03 0.92 7.90
N LEU A 154 -12.62 2.20 7.83
CA LEU A 154 -11.31 2.61 8.33
C LEU A 154 -11.17 2.41 9.85
N THR A 155 -12.17 2.81 10.63
CA THR A 155 -12.15 2.59 12.09
C THR A 155 -12.04 1.10 12.41
N ASN A 156 -12.84 0.25 11.76
CA ASN A 156 -12.78 -1.20 11.95
C ASN A 156 -11.38 -1.76 11.60
N PHE A 157 -10.77 -1.28 10.52
CA PHE A 157 -9.41 -1.68 10.13
C PHE A 157 -8.38 -1.30 11.21
N LEU A 158 -8.44 -0.08 11.75
CA LEU A 158 -7.56 0.36 12.83
C LEU A 158 -7.80 -0.39 14.15
N GLU A 159 -9.05 -0.74 14.46
CA GLU A 159 -9.41 -1.55 15.63
C GLU A 159 -8.87 -2.98 15.53
N ASN A 160 -8.76 -3.52 14.32
CA ASN A 160 -8.11 -4.80 14.01
C ASN A 160 -6.59 -4.66 13.84
N ASP A 161 -5.98 -3.71 14.54
CA ASP A 161 -4.53 -3.45 14.58
C ASP A 161 -3.87 -3.11 13.23
N GLY A 162 -4.66 -2.72 12.22
CA GLY A 162 -4.16 -2.28 10.92
C GLY A 162 -3.43 -0.92 10.96
N TYR A 163 -2.47 -0.72 10.07
CA TYR A 163 -1.69 0.52 9.97
C TYR A 163 -1.97 1.28 8.67
N LEU A 164 -1.97 2.60 8.75
CA LEU A 164 -2.01 3.47 7.57
C LEU A 164 -0.60 3.93 7.20
N ALA A 165 -0.21 3.66 5.96
CA ALA A 165 0.96 4.27 5.33
C ALA A 165 0.53 5.51 4.54
N TRP A 166 0.82 6.67 5.12
CA TRP A 166 0.44 7.98 4.61
C TRP A 166 1.43 8.42 3.52
N GLY A 167 1.01 8.25 2.27
CA GLY A 167 1.71 8.75 1.09
C GLY A 167 1.62 10.26 0.96
N ILE A 168 2.26 10.99 1.88
CA ILE A 168 2.08 12.44 2.06
C ILE A 168 3.11 13.28 1.30
N VAL A 169 4.27 12.70 0.98
CA VAL A 169 5.34 13.36 0.20
C VAL A 169 5.11 13.09 -1.28
N PRO A 170 4.92 14.12 -2.13
CA PRO A 170 4.68 13.91 -3.55
C PRO A 170 5.88 13.26 -4.24
N THR A 171 5.60 12.42 -5.22
CA THR A 171 6.60 11.74 -6.08
C THR A 171 6.76 12.43 -7.43
N THR A 172 6.80 13.77 -7.41
CA THR A 172 6.98 14.65 -8.58
C THR A 172 7.86 15.83 -8.18
N GLU A 173 8.20 16.71 -9.13
CA GLU A 173 8.92 17.97 -8.89
C GLU A 173 8.25 18.87 -7.83
N ALA A 174 6.97 18.64 -7.52
CA ALA A 174 6.30 19.34 -6.43
C ALA A 174 6.99 19.11 -5.08
N ALA A 175 7.77 18.03 -4.91
CA ALA A 175 8.53 17.74 -3.69
C ALA A 175 9.48 18.89 -3.28
N TRP A 176 10.01 19.64 -4.24
CA TRP A 176 10.88 20.80 -3.96
C TRP A 176 10.17 21.96 -3.27
N GLN A 177 8.84 21.99 -3.34
CA GLN A 177 8.03 23.04 -2.72
C GLN A 177 7.74 22.76 -1.24
N TYR A 178 8.08 21.56 -0.75
CA TYR A 178 7.78 21.13 0.61
C TYR A 178 9.02 21.11 1.51
N GLY A 179 8.80 21.48 2.76
CA GLY A 179 9.69 21.17 3.87
C GLY A 179 8.96 20.42 4.99
N HIS A 180 9.68 20.07 6.05
CA HIS A 180 9.10 19.34 7.19
C HIS A 180 7.84 20.02 7.76
N ARG A 181 7.90 21.33 8.05
CA ARG A 181 6.76 22.08 8.65
C ARG A 181 5.49 22.02 7.80
N THR A 182 5.62 22.21 6.48
CA THR A 182 4.48 22.17 5.56
C THR A 182 3.86 20.79 5.48
N LEU A 183 4.69 19.74 5.49
CA LEU A 183 4.20 18.36 5.46
C LEU A 183 3.55 17.96 6.79
N CYS A 184 4.14 18.33 7.93
CA CYS A 184 3.54 18.13 9.26
C CYS A 184 2.19 18.84 9.36
N SER A 185 2.09 20.10 8.92
CA SER A 185 0.82 20.84 8.91
C SER A 185 -0.22 20.18 8.01
N SER A 186 0.18 19.72 6.82
CA SER A 186 -0.71 18.99 5.89
C SER A 186 -1.22 17.68 6.50
N LEU A 187 -0.36 16.95 7.21
CA LEU A 187 -0.75 15.73 7.92
C LEU A 187 -1.75 16.03 9.04
N LYS A 188 -1.46 17.02 9.91
CA LYS A 188 -2.36 17.43 11.00
C LYS A 188 -3.76 17.76 10.49
N GLU A 189 -3.83 18.56 9.43
CA GLU A 189 -5.11 18.93 8.81
C GLU A 189 -5.89 17.70 8.32
N LYS A 190 -5.20 16.72 7.72
CA LYS A 190 -5.82 15.49 7.22
C LYS A 190 -6.27 14.56 8.34
N ILE A 191 -5.46 14.40 9.39
CA ILE A 191 -5.86 13.65 10.60
C ILE A 191 -7.11 14.30 11.20
N GLU A 192 -7.14 15.62 11.34
CA GLU A 192 -8.29 16.33 11.90
C GLU A 192 -9.56 16.13 11.06
N LYS A 193 -9.45 16.12 9.73
CA LYS A 193 -10.59 15.79 8.85
C LYS A 193 -11.13 14.39 9.10
N LEU A 194 -10.29 13.38 9.33
CA LEU A 194 -10.76 12.03 9.68
C LEU A 194 -11.38 11.97 11.08
N VAL A 195 -10.82 12.71 12.05
CA VAL A 195 -11.38 12.83 13.40
C VAL A 195 -12.77 13.45 13.36
N GLN A 196 -12.99 14.46 12.52
CA GLN A 196 -14.32 15.05 12.28
C GLN A 196 -15.32 14.05 11.66
N GLN A 197 -14.83 12.99 11.00
CA GLN A 197 -15.66 11.87 10.53
C GLN A 197 -15.79 10.74 11.58
N ASN A 198 -15.44 11.00 12.84
CA ASN A 198 -15.48 10.06 13.98
C ASN A 198 -14.46 8.91 13.91
N VAL A 199 -13.35 9.06 13.18
CA VAL A 199 -12.24 8.11 13.24
C VAL A 199 -11.39 8.38 14.51
N PRO A 200 -11.08 7.38 15.34
CA PRO A 200 -10.38 7.61 16.61
C PRO A 200 -8.98 8.23 16.43
N ARG A 201 -8.79 9.45 16.96
CA ARG A 201 -7.51 10.18 16.88
C ARG A 201 -6.33 9.37 17.41
N GLU A 202 -6.47 8.75 18.57
CA GLU A 202 -5.40 7.97 19.21
C GLU A 202 -4.86 6.89 18.26
N ARG A 203 -5.77 6.17 17.60
CA ARG A 203 -5.45 5.10 16.64
C ARG A 203 -4.75 5.66 15.40
N LEU A 204 -5.28 6.74 14.81
CA LEU A 204 -4.65 7.42 13.67
C LEU A 204 -3.20 7.86 13.95
N CYS A 205 -2.95 8.37 15.16
CA CYS A 205 -1.64 8.86 15.56
C CYS A 205 -0.67 7.73 15.94
N ARG A 206 -1.18 6.59 16.45
CA ARG A 206 -0.37 5.45 16.86
C ARG A 206 -0.09 4.47 15.73
N GLN A 207 -0.99 4.34 14.76
CA GLN A 207 -0.93 3.36 13.66
C GLN A 207 -0.57 4.02 12.33
N ILE A 208 0.50 4.82 12.37
CA ILE A 208 0.96 5.62 11.24
C ILE A 208 2.32 5.16 10.73
N LEU A 209 2.46 5.13 9.40
CA LEU A 209 3.72 5.00 8.69
C LEU A 209 3.83 6.16 7.68
N PHE A 210 5.02 6.69 7.49
CA PHE A 210 5.27 7.73 6.49
C PHE A 210 5.84 7.14 5.22
N THR A 211 5.23 7.47 4.09
CA THR A 211 5.71 7.06 2.77
C THR A 211 5.65 8.23 1.79
N PRO A 212 6.42 8.16 0.69
CA PRO A 212 6.10 8.92 -0.50
C PRO A 212 4.70 8.52 -1.03
N SER A 213 4.12 9.38 -1.88
CA SER A 213 2.78 9.17 -2.44
C SER A 213 2.69 7.95 -3.38
N CYS A 214 3.80 7.60 -4.02
CA CYS A 214 3.94 6.44 -4.91
C CYS A 214 5.41 5.98 -4.96
N GLY A 215 5.80 5.16 -5.95
CA GLY A 215 7.19 4.77 -6.19
C GLY A 215 8.01 5.89 -6.85
N ALA A 216 9.31 5.96 -6.52
CA ALA A 216 10.26 6.90 -7.12
C ALA A 216 11.13 6.27 -8.24
N GLY A 217 10.79 5.07 -8.71
CA GLY A 217 11.69 4.27 -9.57
C GLY A 217 11.96 4.84 -10.97
N THR A 218 11.18 5.83 -11.42
CA THR A 218 11.34 6.49 -12.72
C THR A 218 11.87 7.92 -12.60
N LEU A 219 12.14 8.40 -11.38
CA LEU A 219 12.61 9.75 -11.11
C LEU A 219 14.14 9.82 -11.21
N ASP A 220 14.68 11.02 -11.35
CA ASP A 220 16.12 11.22 -11.22
C ASP A 220 16.57 10.96 -9.77
N ILE A 221 17.88 10.70 -9.61
CA ILE A 221 18.45 10.33 -8.31
C ILE A 221 18.31 11.48 -7.31
N ALA A 222 18.53 12.73 -7.72
CA ALA A 222 18.51 13.87 -6.81
C ALA A 222 17.10 14.13 -6.26
N LEU A 223 16.08 14.06 -7.11
CA LEU A 223 14.69 14.15 -6.70
C LEU A 223 14.31 12.97 -5.80
N SER A 224 14.74 11.74 -6.13
CA SER A 224 14.48 10.56 -5.31
C SER A 224 15.09 10.71 -3.90
N GLU A 225 16.35 11.13 -3.81
CA GLU A 225 17.02 11.39 -2.53
C GLU A 225 16.30 12.47 -1.73
N HIS A 226 15.90 13.57 -2.36
CA HIS A 226 15.15 14.64 -1.71
C HIS A 226 13.80 14.15 -1.14
N ILE A 227 13.04 13.36 -1.91
CA ILE A 227 11.75 12.77 -1.47
C ILE A 227 11.94 11.89 -0.23
N TYR A 228 12.97 11.02 -0.22
CA TYR A 228 13.23 10.15 0.92
C TYR A 228 13.78 10.92 2.13
N GLN A 229 14.57 11.97 1.91
CA GLN A 229 15.00 12.88 2.98
C GLN A 229 13.80 13.60 3.62
N LEU A 230 12.86 14.09 2.81
CA LEU A 230 11.61 14.69 3.31
C LEU A 230 10.79 13.68 4.12
N THR A 231 10.65 12.45 3.62
CA THR A 231 9.90 11.40 4.31
C THR A 231 10.57 11.04 5.65
N ALA A 232 11.90 10.94 5.69
CA ALA A 232 12.63 10.72 6.94
C ALA A 232 12.51 11.90 7.91
N SER A 233 12.48 13.14 7.40
CA SER A 233 12.31 14.35 8.22
C SER A 233 10.96 14.38 8.95
N LEU A 234 9.90 13.85 8.36
CA LEU A 234 8.60 13.72 9.01
C LEU A 234 8.66 12.82 10.24
N ASN A 235 9.32 11.67 10.12
CA ASN A 235 9.47 10.73 11.22
C ASN A 235 10.29 11.32 12.38
N ASN A 236 11.34 12.08 12.07
CA ASN A 236 12.21 12.69 13.08
C ASN A 236 11.53 13.83 13.85
N ASN A 237 10.53 14.49 13.25
CA ASN A 237 9.78 15.59 13.86
C ASN A 237 8.34 15.17 14.21
N PHE A 238 8.10 13.86 14.38
CA PHE A 238 6.76 13.34 14.55
C PHE A 238 6.08 13.80 15.85
N SER A 239 6.85 14.02 16.93
CA SER A 239 6.32 14.59 18.18
C SER A 239 5.71 15.98 17.96
N GLU A 240 6.38 16.85 17.19
CA GLU A 240 5.84 18.16 16.80
C GLU A 240 4.60 18.05 15.91
N THR A 241 4.34 16.87 15.36
CA THR A 241 3.22 16.59 14.46
C THR A 241 1.96 16.13 15.20
N LEU A 242 2.07 15.70 16.45
CA LEU A 242 0.93 15.24 17.25
C LEU A 242 0.45 16.25 18.32
N ASP A 243 1.32 17.19 18.70
CA ASP A 243 1.00 18.34 19.57
C ASP A 243 0.16 19.41 18.84
#